data_AF-A0A3M2A1C8-F1
#
_entry.id   AF-A0A3M2A1C8-F1
#
_cell.length_a   1.000
_cell.length_b   1.000
_cell.length_c   1.000
_cell.angle_alpha   90.00
_cell.angle_beta   90.00
_cell.angle_gamma   90.00
#
_symmetry.space_group_name_H-M   'P 1'
#
loop_
_entity.id
_entity.type
_entity.pdbx_description
1 polymer ?
#
loop_
_entity_poly.entity_id
_entity_poly.type
_entity_poly.pdbx_seq_one_letter_code
_entity_poly.pdbx_strand_id
1 'polypeptide(L)'
;MSGNCYLVPMAGFCAECNEDADCPNGGCQADPVAGEAFCTDGGLGTMCQSDAACTGDLVCGELFDAKGFVEASYCGYCKSDADCPAGRICAPHYEEGGVGGYNTCVDPGTVPNDQGCPVDGNGQGNDAACASGICSVADAFGLGIYVGACGECTTNADCGGGTCVSASATLMGVKGSKCQ
;
A
#
# COMPACT_ATOMS: atom_id res chain seq x y z
N MET A 1 -9.56 27.67 -12.15
CA MET A 1 -8.27 27.09 -11.76
C MET A 1 -8.16 27.27 -10.27
N SER A 2 -8.22 26.19 -9.49
CA SER A 2 -7.80 26.25 -8.09
C SER A 2 -6.29 26.56 -8.08
N GLY A 3 -5.78 27.18 -7.02
CA GLY A 3 -4.34 27.48 -6.90
C GLY A 3 -3.49 26.26 -6.56
N ASN A 4 -4.08 25.05 -6.57
CA ASN A 4 -3.52 23.85 -5.96
C ASN A 4 -2.75 23.06 -7.02
N CYS A 5 -1.42 22.98 -6.86
CA CYS A 5 -0.54 22.36 -7.83
C CYS A 5 0.39 21.34 -7.16
N TYR A 6 0.51 20.16 -7.77
CA TYR A 6 1.44 19.12 -7.39
C TYR A 6 2.77 19.28 -8.11
N LEU A 7 3.84 18.97 -7.39
CA LEU A 7 5.19 18.85 -7.94
C LEU A 7 5.61 17.39 -7.78
N VAL A 8 5.53 16.64 -8.88
CA VAL A 8 6.10 15.29 -8.98
C VAL A 8 7.53 15.46 -9.52
N PRO A 9 8.51 14.59 -9.18
CA PRO A 9 9.92 14.79 -9.52
C PRO A 9 10.24 15.00 -11.02
N MET A 10 9.29 14.77 -11.93
CA MET A 10 9.44 14.99 -13.38
C MET A 10 8.33 15.82 -14.05
N ALA A 11 7.29 16.26 -13.31
CA ALA A 11 6.17 17.02 -13.88
C ALA A 11 5.42 17.80 -12.79
N GLY A 12 4.62 18.79 -13.19
CA GLY A 12 3.67 19.43 -12.30
C GLY A 12 2.31 19.52 -12.97
N PHE A 13 1.26 19.32 -12.18
CA PHE A 13 -0.11 19.50 -12.63
C PHE A 13 -0.89 20.27 -11.56
N CYS A 14 -1.84 21.09 -12.00
CA CYS A 14 -2.73 21.81 -11.09
C CYS A 14 -4.11 21.16 -11.15
N ALA A 15 -4.65 20.92 -9.96
CA ALA A 15 -5.85 20.11 -9.76
C ALA A 15 -6.88 20.91 -8.95
N GLU A 16 -7.97 20.30 -8.48
CA GLU A 16 -8.92 21.00 -7.61
C GLU A 16 -8.48 21.08 -6.14
N CYS A 17 -7.69 20.11 -5.69
CA CYS A 17 -7.11 20.04 -4.36
C CYS A 17 -5.62 19.67 -4.46
N ASN A 18 -4.83 19.98 -3.45
CA ASN A 18 -3.50 19.40 -3.24
C ASN A 18 -3.25 18.91 -1.81
N GLU A 19 -4.13 19.23 -0.88
CA GLU A 19 -4.14 18.77 0.50
C GLU A 19 -5.57 18.44 0.95
N ASP A 20 -5.72 17.65 2.01
CA ASP A 20 -7.05 17.30 2.54
C ASP A 20 -7.85 18.54 2.98
N ALA A 21 -7.16 19.60 3.40
CA ALA A 21 -7.79 20.85 3.85
C ALA A 21 -8.54 21.59 2.74
N ASP A 22 -8.24 21.30 1.47
CA ASP A 22 -9.00 21.81 0.32
C ASP A 22 -10.37 21.12 0.16
N CYS A 23 -10.54 19.94 0.77
CA CYS A 23 -11.69 19.08 0.60
C CYS A 23 -12.59 19.12 1.85
N PRO A 24 -13.77 19.76 1.77
CA PRO A 24 -14.60 20.00 2.96
C PRO A 24 -15.21 18.74 3.59
N ASN A 25 -15.22 17.60 2.89
CA ASN A 25 -15.91 16.37 3.31
C ASN A 25 -15.07 15.09 3.12
N GLY A 26 -13.75 15.18 2.96
CA GLY A 26 -12.92 14.00 2.73
C GLY A 26 -11.47 14.33 2.40
N GLY A 27 -10.78 13.40 1.73
CA GLY A 27 -9.38 13.55 1.34
C GLY A 27 -9.18 13.99 -0.11
N CYS A 28 -7.98 14.49 -0.40
CA CYS A 28 -7.58 14.81 -1.77
C CYS A 28 -6.92 13.59 -2.45
N GLN A 29 -7.60 13.02 -3.44
CA GLN A 29 -7.09 11.91 -4.23
C GLN A 29 -6.26 12.43 -5.40
N ALA A 30 -4.97 12.09 -5.45
CA ALA A 30 -4.12 12.37 -6.58
C ALA A 30 -4.01 11.14 -7.52
N ASP A 31 -4.22 11.37 -8.81
CA ASP A 31 -3.88 10.44 -9.88
C ASP A 31 -2.71 11.01 -10.69
N PRO A 32 -1.46 10.63 -10.37
CA PRO A 32 -0.29 11.12 -11.09
C PRO A 32 -0.20 10.59 -12.53
N VAL A 33 -0.93 9.51 -12.87
CA VAL A 33 -0.96 8.96 -14.23
C VAL A 33 -1.88 9.79 -15.12
N ALA A 34 -3.06 10.15 -14.61
CA ALA A 34 -3.98 11.05 -15.29
C ALA A 34 -3.56 12.53 -15.21
N GLY A 35 -2.70 12.89 -14.25
CA GLY A 35 -2.26 14.26 -14.01
C GLY A 35 -3.38 15.12 -13.43
N GLU A 36 -4.23 14.52 -12.59
CA GLU A 36 -5.35 15.17 -11.94
C GLU A 36 -5.37 14.84 -10.45
N ALA A 37 -6.07 15.66 -9.67
CA ALA A 37 -6.45 15.32 -8.31
C ALA A 37 -7.84 15.85 -8.05
N PHE A 38 -8.60 15.15 -7.21
CA PHE A 38 -9.97 15.49 -6.90
C PHE A 38 -10.33 15.14 -5.45
N CYS A 39 -11.29 15.89 -4.90
CA CYS A 39 -11.82 15.65 -3.58
C CYS A 39 -12.69 14.40 -3.56
N THR A 40 -12.45 13.55 -2.58
CA THR A 40 -13.23 12.35 -2.31
C THR A 40 -14.13 12.56 -1.10
N ASP A 41 -14.93 11.54 -0.78
CA ASP A 41 -15.73 11.46 0.43
C ASP A 41 -14.99 10.79 1.61
N GLY A 42 -13.68 10.49 1.45
CA GLY A 42 -12.89 9.84 2.51
C GLY A 42 -13.18 8.34 2.67
N GLY A 43 -13.76 7.70 1.65
CA GLY A 43 -14.05 6.27 1.66
C GLY A 43 -12.80 5.37 1.75
N LEU A 44 -13.04 4.07 1.91
CA LEU A 44 -11.97 3.06 1.94
C LEU A 44 -11.11 3.13 0.66
N GLY A 45 -9.79 3.12 0.83
CA GLY A 45 -8.83 3.18 -0.28
C GLY A 45 -8.63 4.58 -0.88
N THR A 46 -9.29 5.62 -0.36
CA THR A 46 -9.01 7.01 -0.74
C THR A 46 -7.74 7.52 -0.09
N MET A 47 -6.96 8.33 -0.80
CA MET A 47 -5.79 9.00 -0.24
C MET A 47 -6.18 9.97 0.86
N CYS A 48 -5.31 10.07 1.86
CA CYS A 48 -5.50 10.95 3.00
C CYS A 48 -4.13 11.38 3.56
N GLN A 49 -4.12 12.52 4.23
CA GLN A 49 -3.01 13.06 5.01
C GLN A 49 -3.29 13.01 6.51
N SER A 50 -4.57 12.89 6.90
CA SER A 50 -4.99 12.78 8.29
C SER A 50 -6.25 11.94 8.47
N ASP A 51 -6.48 11.45 9.69
CA ASP A 51 -7.70 10.68 10.04
C ASP A 51 -8.99 11.47 9.82
N ALA A 52 -8.92 12.80 9.87
CA ALA A 52 -10.08 13.66 9.66
C ALA A 52 -10.60 13.61 8.21
N ALA A 53 -9.78 13.18 7.26
CA ALA A 53 -10.17 13.00 5.87
C ALA A 53 -10.88 11.67 5.61
N CYS A 54 -10.83 10.72 6.55
CA CYS A 54 -11.45 9.41 6.41
C CYS A 54 -12.86 9.39 7.01
N THR A 55 -13.79 8.69 6.35
CA THR A 55 -15.18 8.61 6.79
C THR A 55 -15.42 7.45 7.76
N GLY A 56 -16.33 7.64 8.71
CA GLY A 56 -16.72 6.60 9.67
C GLY A 56 -15.61 6.21 10.64
N ASP A 57 -15.35 4.91 10.77
CA ASP A 57 -14.34 4.32 11.66
C ASP A 57 -12.99 4.09 10.94
N LEU A 58 -12.81 4.64 9.73
CA LEU A 58 -11.58 4.51 8.97
C LEU A 58 -10.48 5.41 9.53
N VAL A 59 -9.25 4.96 9.37
CA VAL A 59 -8.04 5.66 9.80
C VAL A 59 -7.09 5.84 8.63
N CYS A 60 -6.39 6.96 8.62
CA CYS A 60 -5.41 7.29 7.60
C CYS A 60 -4.08 6.61 7.92
N GLY A 61 -3.78 5.53 7.19
CA GLY A 61 -2.59 4.71 7.40
C GLY A 61 -1.70 4.66 6.17
N GLU A 62 -0.39 4.68 6.38
CA GLU A 62 0.59 4.47 5.32
C GLU A 62 0.51 3.02 4.82
N LEU A 63 0.37 2.83 3.50
CA LEU A 63 0.35 1.52 2.86
C LEU A 63 1.78 1.01 2.59
N PHE A 64 2.70 1.93 2.27
CA PHE A 64 4.12 1.67 2.08
C PHE A 64 4.95 2.95 2.24
N ASP A 65 6.19 2.83 2.72
CA ASP A 65 7.09 3.96 2.85
C ASP A 65 7.62 4.38 1.48
N ALA A 66 6.98 5.40 0.91
CA ALA A 66 7.37 6.00 -0.36
C ALA A 66 8.60 6.92 -0.24
N LYS A 67 9.28 6.99 0.90
CA LYS A 67 10.48 7.84 1.16
C LYS A 67 10.27 9.32 0.80
N GLY A 68 9.04 9.81 0.93
CA GLY A 68 8.67 11.18 0.59
C GLY A 68 8.54 11.47 -0.92
N PHE A 69 8.55 10.44 -1.78
CA PHE A 69 8.30 10.61 -3.22
C PHE A 69 6.82 10.87 -3.53
N VAL A 70 5.92 10.19 -2.83
CA VAL A 70 4.46 10.33 -2.95
C VAL A 70 3.81 10.15 -1.58
N GLU A 71 2.65 10.76 -1.39
CA GLU A 71 1.77 10.40 -0.27
C GLU A 71 1.24 8.98 -0.54
N ALA A 72 1.59 8.04 0.34
CA ALA A 72 1.17 6.64 0.24
C ALA A 72 0.25 6.26 1.41
N SER A 73 -0.43 7.26 1.96
CA SER A 73 -1.40 7.13 3.04
C SER A 73 -2.80 7.04 2.47
N TYR A 74 -3.54 6.04 2.93
CA TYR A 74 -4.90 5.75 2.46
C TYR A 74 -5.83 5.47 3.65
N CYS A 75 -7.11 5.78 3.48
CA CYS A 75 -8.13 5.46 4.46
C CYS A 75 -8.35 3.94 4.50
N GLY A 76 -8.04 3.33 5.65
CA GLY A 76 -8.13 1.90 5.92
C GLY A 76 -8.73 1.60 7.28
N TYR A 77 -8.77 0.32 7.65
CA TYR A 77 -9.30 -0.12 8.95
C TYR A 77 -8.25 -0.07 10.07
N CYS A 78 -6.97 0.09 9.74
CA CYS A 78 -5.88 0.09 10.69
C CYS A 78 -4.67 0.86 10.14
N LYS A 79 -3.82 1.39 11.03
CA LYS A 79 -2.48 1.90 10.69
C LYS A 79 -1.38 0.94 11.14
N SER A 80 -1.68 0.17 12.19
CA SER A 80 -0.78 -0.74 12.84
C SER A 80 -1.55 -1.90 13.47
N ASP A 81 -0.84 -2.96 13.86
CA ASP A 81 -1.41 -4.10 14.57
C ASP A 81 -2.14 -3.70 15.87
N ALA A 82 -1.78 -2.55 16.46
CA ALA A 82 -2.42 -2.02 17.66
C ALA A 82 -3.86 -1.53 17.42
N ASP A 83 -4.20 -1.19 16.17
CA ASP A 83 -5.55 -0.77 15.78
C ASP A 83 -6.46 -1.97 15.51
N CYS A 84 -5.88 -3.17 15.39
CA CYS A 84 -6.61 -4.39 15.12
C CYS A 84 -7.08 -5.09 16.41
N PRO A 85 -8.20 -5.85 16.36
CA PRO A 85 -8.59 -6.73 17.45
C PRO A 85 -7.44 -7.66 17.88
N ALA A 86 -7.38 -7.99 19.17
CA ALA A 86 -6.28 -8.75 19.75
C ALA A 86 -5.94 -10.01 18.94
N GLY A 87 -4.69 -10.12 18.49
CA GLY A 87 -4.18 -11.25 17.72
C GLY A 87 -4.31 -11.13 16.20
N ARG A 88 -4.84 -10.02 15.67
CA ARG A 88 -4.87 -9.72 14.24
C ARG A 88 -3.70 -8.84 13.82
N ILE A 89 -3.40 -8.89 12.52
CA ILE A 89 -2.31 -8.16 11.88
C ILE A 89 -2.91 -7.13 10.93
N CYS A 90 -2.38 -5.91 10.95
CA CYS A 90 -2.73 -4.88 10.00
C CYS A 90 -1.93 -5.08 8.72
N ALA A 91 -2.57 -5.61 7.67
CA ALA A 91 -1.93 -5.93 6.40
C ALA A 91 -2.44 -5.05 5.26
N PRO A 92 -1.57 -4.69 4.29
CA PRO A 92 -1.98 -3.94 3.12
C PRO A 92 -2.81 -4.82 2.18
N HIS A 93 -3.93 -4.29 1.71
CA HIS A 93 -4.69 -4.82 0.57
C HIS A 93 -4.46 -3.90 -0.62
N TYR A 94 -3.73 -4.39 -1.62
CA TYR A 94 -3.49 -3.66 -2.86
C TYR A 94 -4.65 -3.88 -3.82
N GLU A 95 -5.14 -2.81 -4.43
CA GLU A 95 -6.17 -2.91 -5.46
C GLU A 95 -5.56 -3.29 -6.81
N GLU A 96 -6.30 -4.11 -7.58
CA GLU A 96 -5.84 -4.53 -8.90
C GLU A 96 -5.78 -3.35 -9.87
N GLY A 97 -4.63 -3.15 -10.52
CA GLY A 97 -4.44 -2.08 -11.50
C GLY A 97 -3.86 -0.77 -10.95
N GLY A 98 -3.34 -0.77 -9.72
CA GLY A 98 -2.64 0.37 -9.15
C GLY A 98 -1.67 0.00 -8.04
N VAL A 99 -0.93 1.01 -7.57
CA VAL A 99 -0.24 1.01 -6.27
C VAL A 99 -1.13 1.56 -5.15
N GLY A 100 -2.42 1.76 -5.43
CA GLY A 100 -3.43 2.11 -4.43
C GLY A 100 -3.86 0.90 -3.60
N GLY A 101 -4.51 1.16 -2.48
CA GLY A 101 -4.96 0.13 -1.58
C GLY A 101 -5.43 0.68 -0.24
N TYR A 102 -5.62 -0.21 0.70
CA TYR A 102 -5.97 0.13 2.07
C TYR A 102 -5.43 -0.92 3.03
N ASN A 103 -5.18 -0.51 4.28
CA ASN A 103 -4.81 -1.43 5.34
C ASN A 103 -6.06 -2.08 5.95
N THR A 104 -6.00 -3.38 6.22
CA THR A 104 -7.08 -4.14 6.83
C THR A 104 -6.59 -5.15 7.85
N CYS A 105 -7.42 -5.44 8.85
CA CYS A 105 -7.09 -6.38 9.91
C CYS A 105 -7.37 -7.81 9.46
N VAL A 106 -6.30 -8.59 9.28
CA VAL A 106 -6.35 -10.00 8.88
C VAL A 106 -5.98 -10.92 10.04
N ASP A 107 -6.50 -12.14 10.00
CA ASP A 107 -6.06 -13.18 10.93
C ASP A 107 -4.66 -13.69 10.49
N PRO A 108 -3.75 -14.02 11.42
CA PRO A 108 -2.43 -14.53 11.05
C PRO A 108 -2.51 -15.80 10.19
N GLY A 109 -1.67 -15.89 9.17
CA GLY A 109 -1.59 -17.04 8.27
C GLY A 109 -2.80 -17.18 7.34
N THR A 110 -3.52 -16.09 7.06
CA THR A 110 -4.72 -16.14 6.20
C THR A 110 -4.57 -15.41 4.88
N VAL A 111 -3.58 -14.54 4.74
CA VAL A 111 -3.39 -13.76 3.52
C VAL A 111 -2.93 -14.67 2.38
N PRO A 112 -3.68 -14.76 1.26
CA PRO A 112 -3.29 -15.60 0.12
C PRO A 112 -2.00 -15.14 -0.55
N ASN A 113 -1.39 -16.01 -1.34
CA ASN A 113 -0.30 -15.60 -2.22
C ASN A 113 -0.76 -14.48 -3.18
N ASP A 114 0.19 -13.65 -3.61
CA ASP A 114 -0.03 -12.45 -4.43
C ASP A 114 -0.85 -11.33 -3.73
N GLN A 115 -1.10 -11.44 -2.43
CA GLN A 115 -1.73 -10.38 -1.64
C GLN A 115 -0.70 -9.70 -0.74
N GLY A 116 -1.03 -8.51 -0.25
CA GLY A 116 -0.10 -7.69 0.50
C GLY A 116 0.18 -8.20 1.90
N CYS A 117 1.43 -8.06 2.33
CA CYS A 117 1.84 -8.32 3.70
C CYS A 117 2.60 -7.12 4.27
N PRO A 118 2.55 -6.90 5.59
CA PRO A 118 3.19 -5.76 6.23
C PRO A 118 4.71 -5.80 6.01
N VAL A 119 5.31 -4.64 5.78
CA VAL A 119 6.77 -4.48 5.69
C VAL A 119 7.20 -3.42 6.70
N ASP A 120 8.28 -3.67 7.40
CA ASP A 120 8.86 -2.70 8.32
C ASP A 120 9.68 -1.62 7.58
N GLY A 121 10.08 -0.56 8.28
CA GLY A 121 10.90 0.52 7.69
C GLY A 121 12.30 0.08 7.23
N ASN A 122 12.71 -1.17 7.48
CA ASN A 122 13.96 -1.78 7.03
C ASN A 122 13.78 -2.68 5.80
N GLY A 123 12.56 -2.79 5.25
CA GLY A 123 12.27 -3.66 4.12
C GLY A 123 12.16 -5.14 4.51
N GLN A 124 11.80 -5.45 5.76
CA GLN A 124 11.52 -6.81 6.22
C GLN A 124 10.01 -7.07 6.26
N GLY A 125 9.59 -8.15 5.60
CA GLY A 125 8.19 -8.58 5.58
C GLY A 125 7.77 -9.29 6.86
N ASN A 126 6.51 -9.12 7.28
CA ASN A 126 5.90 -9.89 8.36
C ASN A 126 5.24 -11.16 7.81
N ASP A 127 5.99 -12.26 7.86
CA ASP A 127 5.57 -13.61 7.47
C ASP A 127 4.26 -14.08 8.13
N ALA A 128 3.96 -13.57 9.34
CA ALA A 128 2.81 -14.01 10.12
C ALA A 128 1.47 -13.67 9.45
N ALA A 129 1.41 -12.74 8.50
CA ALA A 129 0.20 -12.46 7.74
C ALA A 129 -0.10 -13.57 6.71
N CYS A 130 0.94 -14.12 6.09
CA CYS A 130 0.84 -14.94 4.88
C CYS A 130 0.45 -16.39 5.16
N ALA A 131 -0.49 -16.93 4.37
CA ALA A 131 -0.90 -18.33 4.47
C ALA A 131 0.23 -19.32 4.15
N SER A 132 1.19 -18.91 3.32
CA SER A 132 2.43 -19.64 3.05
C SER A 132 3.45 -19.55 4.20
N GLY A 133 3.27 -18.60 5.13
CA GLY A 133 4.27 -18.21 6.10
C GLY A 133 5.46 -17.45 5.51
N ILE A 134 5.33 -16.89 4.30
CA ILE A 134 6.39 -16.15 3.62
C ILE A 134 5.85 -14.82 3.08
N CYS A 135 6.37 -13.73 3.61
CA CYS A 135 6.19 -12.37 3.13
C CYS A 135 7.43 -11.93 2.35
N SER A 136 7.35 -12.05 1.03
CA SER A 136 8.42 -11.61 0.13
C SER A 136 8.35 -10.10 -0.09
N VAL A 137 9.49 -9.43 -0.03
CA VAL A 137 9.58 -7.97 -0.22
C VAL A 137 10.10 -7.65 -1.60
N ALA A 138 9.40 -6.76 -2.31
CA ALA A 138 9.79 -6.23 -3.60
C ALA A 138 10.18 -4.76 -3.46
N ASP A 139 11.25 -4.36 -4.17
CA ASP A 139 11.59 -2.95 -4.37
C ASP A 139 10.75 -2.42 -5.54
N ALA A 140 9.73 -1.64 -5.22
CA ALA A 140 8.87 -0.99 -6.18
C ALA A 140 9.70 0.02 -6.99
N PHE A 141 9.76 -0.20 -8.30
CA PHE A 141 10.44 0.65 -9.28
C PHE A 141 11.97 0.77 -9.12
N GLY A 142 12.60 -0.01 -8.23
CA GLY A 142 14.04 0.10 -7.96
C GLY A 142 14.42 1.42 -7.29
N LEU A 143 13.48 2.02 -6.58
CA LEU A 143 13.61 3.34 -5.93
C LEU A 143 13.88 3.21 -4.42
N GLY A 144 14.01 1.99 -3.89
CA GLY A 144 14.12 1.74 -2.45
C GLY A 144 12.78 1.89 -1.73
N ILE A 145 11.66 1.74 -2.46
CA ILE A 145 10.30 1.73 -1.93
C ILE A 145 9.93 0.27 -1.74
N TYR A 146 9.85 -0.20 -0.50
CA TYR A 146 9.64 -1.61 -0.21
C TYR A 146 8.16 -1.90 -0.02
N VAL A 147 7.65 -2.89 -0.75
CA VAL A 147 6.30 -3.42 -0.61
C VAL A 147 6.32 -4.92 -0.41
N GLY A 148 5.45 -5.41 0.47
CA GLY A 148 5.38 -6.82 0.83
C GLY A 148 4.28 -7.53 0.06
N ALA A 149 4.58 -8.70 -0.47
CA ALA A 149 3.62 -9.62 -1.06
C ALA A 149 3.82 -11.03 -0.51
N CYS A 150 2.74 -11.70 -0.15
CA CYS A 150 2.78 -13.10 0.26
C CYS A 150 3.17 -13.99 -0.92
N GLY A 151 4.19 -14.81 -0.71
CA GLY A 151 4.79 -15.66 -1.73
C GLY A 151 5.03 -17.08 -1.24
N GLU A 152 5.52 -17.95 -2.12
CA GLU A 152 5.72 -19.38 -1.86
C GLU A 152 7.14 -19.71 -1.38
N CYS A 153 8.09 -18.80 -1.58
CA CYS A 153 9.51 -19.08 -1.37
C CYS A 153 10.32 -17.82 -1.02
N THR A 154 11.43 -18.00 -0.34
CA THR A 154 12.46 -16.96 -0.17
C THR A 154 13.73 -17.31 -0.94
N THR A 155 13.99 -18.59 -1.13
CA THR A 155 15.18 -19.12 -1.78
C THR A 155 14.86 -20.33 -2.64
N ASN A 156 15.77 -20.70 -3.55
CA ASN A 156 15.61 -21.90 -4.37
C ASN A 156 15.51 -23.19 -3.54
N ALA A 157 15.98 -23.20 -2.29
CA ALA A 157 15.89 -24.35 -1.40
C ALA A 157 14.42 -24.65 -1.04
N ASP A 158 13.55 -23.64 -1.05
CA ASP A 158 12.12 -23.79 -0.75
C ASP A 158 11.36 -24.46 -1.90
N CYS A 159 11.94 -24.50 -3.11
CA CYS A 159 11.29 -24.93 -4.34
C CYS A 159 11.56 -26.39 -4.73
N GLY A 160 12.05 -27.23 -3.83
CA GLY A 160 12.16 -28.68 -4.06
C GLY A 160 12.96 -29.08 -5.31
N GLY A 161 13.93 -28.26 -5.73
CA GLY A 161 14.71 -28.46 -6.98
C GLY A 161 14.39 -27.46 -8.10
N GLY A 162 13.39 -26.60 -7.91
CA GLY A 162 13.08 -25.46 -8.77
C GLY A 162 13.83 -24.17 -8.40
N THR A 163 13.51 -23.08 -9.10
CA THR A 163 14.03 -21.73 -8.81
C THR A 163 12.95 -20.90 -8.14
N CYS A 164 13.33 -20.18 -7.08
CA CYS A 164 12.48 -19.18 -6.48
C CYS A 164 12.57 -17.90 -7.31
N VAL A 165 11.46 -17.51 -7.92
CA VAL A 165 11.33 -16.22 -8.59
C VAL A 165 10.94 -15.18 -7.55
N SER A 166 11.73 -14.11 -7.45
CA SER A 166 11.48 -13.02 -6.50
C SER A 166 10.12 -12.37 -6.72
N ALA A 167 9.59 -11.78 -5.64
CA ALA A 167 8.42 -10.91 -5.72
C ALA A 167 8.66 -9.74 -6.67
N SER A 168 7.58 -9.20 -7.22
CA SER A 168 7.62 -7.98 -8.02
C SER A 168 6.50 -7.04 -7.65
N ALA A 169 6.77 -5.75 -7.76
CA ALA A 169 5.84 -4.67 -7.51
C ALA A 169 5.87 -3.70 -8.68
N THR A 170 4.71 -3.48 -9.27
CA THR A 170 4.55 -2.64 -10.46
C THR A 170 3.31 -1.76 -10.31
N LEU A 171 3.08 -0.86 -11.26
CA LEU A 171 1.82 -0.10 -11.33
C LEU A 171 0.57 -1.00 -11.48
N MET A 172 0.74 -2.28 -11.83
CA MET A 172 -0.35 -3.24 -11.96
C MET A 172 -0.65 -4.00 -10.65
N GLY A 173 0.04 -3.65 -9.55
CA GLY A 173 -0.07 -4.30 -8.25
C GLY A 173 1.18 -5.11 -7.89
N VAL A 174 1.02 -5.95 -6.87
CA VAL A 174 2.09 -6.79 -6.32
C VAL A 174 1.95 -8.26 -6.72
N LYS A 175 3.08 -8.95 -6.83
CA LYS A 175 3.17 -10.39 -7.02
C LYS A 175 4.16 -10.98 -6.04
N GLY A 176 3.73 -12.00 -5.32
CA GLY A 176 4.58 -12.74 -4.39
C GLY A 176 5.67 -13.50 -5.12
N SER A 177 6.68 -13.90 -4.37
CA SER A 177 7.65 -14.88 -4.88
C SER A 177 6.98 -16.22 -5.17
N LYS A 178 7.47 -16.95 -6.17
CA LYS A 178 6.90 -18.24 -6.57
C LYS A 178 7.96 -19.25 -6.98
N CYS A 179 7.65 -20.53 -6.78
CA CYS A 179 8.51 -21.60 -7.26
C CYS A 179 8.27 -21.91 -8.74
N GLN A 180 9.34 -22.13 -9.49
CA GLN A 180 9.33 -22.53 -10.90
C GLN A 180 10.21 -23.74 -11.18
#